data_AF-A0A225DLF9-F1
#
_entry.id   AF-A0A225DLF9-F1
#
_cell.length_a   1.000
_cell.length_b   1.000
_cell.length_c   1.000
_cell.angle_alpha   90.00
_cell.angle_beta   90.00
_cell.angle_gamma   90.00
#
_symmetry.space_group_name_H-M   'P 1'
#
loop_
_entity.id
_entity.type
_entity.pdbx_description
1 polymer ?
#
loop_
_entity_poly.entity_id
_entity_poly.type
_entity_poly.pdbx_seq_one_letter_code
_entity_poly.pdbx_strand_id
1 'polypeptide(L)'
;MTPVPSVRLLTVVASIGGASLALLVFPGAWPVLVTIDVLVLLAAVIDLVVSPRPSALRAVRLAPDRMSVGSQHRVAIRVENRSGVPVWVRVRDGTPEAFEGADAELTGPAPALGEVRWEYAVLSRSRGRFPWGPIFLRYRTVLGLWERTREEPAAGESRVYPNLALLERYHLLARADRLAALGIRRVRLRGGATEFESLREYSPGDDGRQVDWKATARRGRLTVRHWEAEKNQTVLLLLDCGRLMNATEDGIAKLDHAITAALILAHVALSRGDRVGLCTFSGKVHAWLTPRGNPAQNRLIAETLYDLAGDFAESDHGRCLKLVAAKYPKRSLLVVLTDFVDATTAADMVAHLQLAARRHVVLFAALKDAFLERAARAAPATERDGFRKAAAVDLLRERAEVLEQIRHAGGFVIDAEPGAITPPVINGYLEVVLGGLL
;
A
#
# COMPACT_ATOMS: atom_id res chain seq x y z
N MET A 1 -36.65 7.78 -14.20
CA MET A 1 -36.62 7.78 -12.72
C MET A 1 -37.80 8.59 -12.21
N THR A 2 -38.58 8.02 -11.28
CA THR A 2 -39.78 8.64 -10.71
C THR A 2 -39.40 9.70 -9.65
N PRO A 3 -40.11 10.83 -9.59
CA PRO A 3 -39.94 11.79 -8.50
C PRO A 3 -40.44 11.17 -7.19
N VAL A 4 -39.70 11.39 -6.10
CA VAL A 4 -40.06 10.92 -4.75
C VAL A 4 -40.63 12.10 -3.97
N PRO A 5 -41.76 11.94 -3.23
CA PRO A 5 -42.27 13.01 -2.39
C PRO A 5 -41.26 13.34 -1.28
N SER A 6 -40.99 14.63 -1.09
CA SER A 6 -40.13 15.09 0.00
C SER A 6 -40.83 14.97 1.36
N VAL A 7 -40.05 15.02 2.45
CA VAL A 7 -40.59 15.14 3.81
C VAL A 7 -41.53 16.34 3.95
N ARG A 8 -41.27 17.46 3.24
CA ARG A 8 -42.14 18.65 3.28
C ARG A 8 -43.53 18.37 2.72
N LEU A 9 -43.60 17.71 1.56
CA LEU A 9 -44.89 17.34 0.96
C LEU A 9 -45.65 16.36 1.86
N LEU A 10 -44.95 15.37 2.43
CA LEU A 10 -45.54 14.44 3.38
C LEU A 10 -46.05 15.14 4.64
N THR A 11 -45.32 16.11 5.19
CA THR A 11 -45.78 16.88 6.35
C THR A 11 -46.99 17.73 6.02
N VAL A 12 -47.03 18.38 4.85
CA VAL A 12 -48.19 19.18 4.43
C VAL A 12 -49.42 18.29 4.27
N VAL A 13 -49.29 17.16 3.59
CA VAL A 13 -50.38 16.18 3.42
C VAL A 13 -50.83 15.62 4.77
N ALA A 14 -49.90 15.29 5.67
CA ALA A 14 -50.24 14.79 7.01
C ALA A 14 -50.94 15.87 7.87
N SER A 15 -50.52 17.13 7.78
CA SER A 15 -51.19 18.24 8.47
C SER A 15 -52.60 18.47 7.96
N ILE A 16 -52.83 18.35 6.64
CA ILE A 16 -54.17 18.45 6.05
C ILE A 16 -55.03 17.25 6.46
N GLY A 17 -54.45 16.04 6.46
CA GLY A 17 -55.06 14.84 7.01
C GLY A 17 -55.47 15.02 8.48
N GLY A 18 -54.61 15.60 9.32
CA GLY A 18 -54.97 15.93 10.71
C GLY A 18 -56.07 17.00 10.79
N ALA A 19 -56.01 18.03 9.95
CA ALA A 19 -57.04 19.08 9.88
C ALA A 19 -58.41 18.52 9.43
N SER A 20 -58.45 17.43 8.67
CA SER A 20 -59.70 16.78 8.27
C SER A 20 -60.49 16.21 9.45
N LEU A 21 -59.86 15.95 10.60
CA LEU A 21 -60.57 15.56 11.83
C LEU A 21 -61.50 16.68 12.33
N ALA A 22 -61.23 17.94 11.99
CA ALA A 22 -62.11 19.05 12.34
C ALA A 22 -63.49 18.95 11.67
N LEU A 23 -63.64 18.16 10.59
CA LEU A 23 -64.93 17.89 9.97
C LEU A 23 -65.89 17.12 10.87
N LEU A 24 -65.39 16.41 11.89
CA LEU A 24 -66.22 15.75 12.90
C LEU A 24 -66.97 16.77 13.77
N VAL A 25 -66.39 17.97 13.95
CA VAL A 25 -66.94 19.05 14.79
C VAL A 25 -67.60 20.13 13.94
N PHE A 26 -67.07 20.40 12.73
CA PHE A 26 -67.56 21.42 11.82
C PHE A 26 -67.76 20.85 10.40
N PRO A 27 -68.87 20.14 10.12
CA PRO A 27 -69.12 19.49 8.83
C PRO A 27 -69.15 20.47 7.64
N GLY A 28 -69.53 21.73 7.86
CA GLY A 28 -69.57 22.77 6.82
C GLY A 28 -68.19 23.22 6.30
N ALA A 29 -67.09 22.81 6.94
CA ALA A 29 -65.73 23.20 6.54
C ALA A 29 -65.18 22.37 5.36
N TRP A 30 -65.90 21.36 4.87
CA TRP A 30 -65.44 20.48 3.79
C TRP A 30 -65.03 21.21 2.49
N PRO A 31 -65.70 22.30 2.03
CA PRO A 31 -65.28 22.99 0.81
C PRO A 31 -63.91 23.67 0.97
N VAL A 32 -63.60 24.12 2.19
CA VAL A 32 -62.32 24.76 2.50
C VAL A 32 -61.19 23.74 2.44
N LEU A 33 -61.39 22.55 3.00
CA LEU A 33 -60.40 21.47 2.94
C LEU A 33 -60.16 20.98 1.51
N VAL A 34 -61.23 20.77 0.73
CA VAL A 34 -61.09 20.40 -0.69
C VAL A 34 -60.34 21.48 -1.47
N THR A 35 -60.59 22.76 -1.18
CA THR A 35 -59.86 23.87 -1.82
C THR A 35 -58.37 23.83 -1.47
N ILE A 36 -58.02 23.56 -0.21
CA ILE A 36 -56.63 23.39 0.24
C ILE A 36 -55.96 22.20 -0.46
N ASP A 37 -56.65 21.06 -0.56
CA ASP A 37 -56.15 19.87 -1.26
C ASP A 37 -55.85 20.16 -2.73
N VAL A 38 -56.77 20.84 -3.42
CA VAL A 38 -56.58 21.25 -4.82
C VAL A 38 -55.40 22.22 -4.96
N LEU A 39 -55.25 23.20 -4.07
CA LEU A 39 -54.15 24.15 -4.10
C LEU A 39 -52.79 23.47 -3.86
N VAL A 40 -52.72 22.51 -2.94
CA VAL A 40 -51.51 21.74 -2.64
C VAL A 40 -51.15 20.82 -3.80
N LEU A 41 -52.14 20.16 -4.40
CA LEU A 41 -51.95 19.35 -5.60
C LEU A 41 -51.44 20.19 -6.76
N LEU A 42 -52.05 21.36 -6.99
CA LEU A 42 -51.64 22.30 -8.03
C LEU A 42 -50.21 22.82 -7.80
N ALA A 43 -49.88 23.19 -6.55
CA ALA A 43 -48.52 23.59 -6.17
C ALA A 43 -47.50 22.45 -6.40
N ALA A 44 -47.85 21.21 -6.06
CA ALA A 44 -47.00 20.05 -6.28
C ALA A 44 -46.78 19.76 -7.78
N VAL A 45 -47.81 19.90 -8.61
CA VAL A 45 -47.70 19.73 -10.06
C VAL A 45 -46.87 20.86 -10.69
N ILE A 46 -47.13 22.12 -10.30
CA ILE A 46 -46.36 23.28 -10.77
C ILE A 46 -44.88 23.12 -10.39
N ASP A 47 -44.58 22.71 -9.16
CA ASP A 47 -43.20 22.47 -8.72
C ASP A 47 -42.50 21.43 -9.59
N LEU A 48 -43.21 20.35 -9.96
CA LEU A 48 -42.67 19.29 -10.79
C LEU A 48 -42.40 19.74 -12.24
N VAL A 49 -43.26 20.60 -12.79
CA VAL A 49 -43.17 21.11 -14.17
C VAL A 49 -42.10 22.21 -14.30
N VAL A 50 -42.06 23.15 -13.35
CA VAL A 50 -41.09 24.26 -13.34
C VAL A 50 -39.68 23.77 -13.02
N SER A 51 -39.58 22.71 -12.22
CA SER A 51 -38.27 22.23 -11.78
C SER A 51 -37.45 21.56 -12.88
N PRO A 52 -36.12 21.73 -12.87
CA PRO A 52 -35.21 21.17 -13.87
C PRO A 52 -35.43 19.67 -14.07
N ARG A 53 -35.38 19.21 -15.32
CA ARG A 53 -35.36 17.78 -15.64
C ARG A 53 -34.05 17.17 -15.12
N PRO A 54 -34.02 15.88 -14.72
CA PRO A 54 -32.78 15.22 -14.31
C PRO A 54 -31.66 15.37 -15.34
N SER A 55 -32.01 15.38 -16.64
CA SER A 55 -31.09 15.57 -17.77
C SER A 55 -30.28 16.87 -17.71
N ALA A 56 -30.77 17.92 -17.02
CA ALA A 56 -30.12 19.22 -16.92
C ALA A 56 -28.92 19.27 -15.95
N LEU A 57 -28.80 18.30 -15.05
CA LEU A 57 -27.68 18.21 -14.09
C LEU A 57 -26.70 17.13 -14.55
N ARG A 58 -25.45 17.50 -14.78
CA ARG A 58 -24.39 16.56 -15.17
C ARG A 58 -23.33 16.50 -14.08
N ALA A 59 -22.91 15.30 -13.69
CA ALA A 59 -21.80 15.12 -12.78
C ALA A 59 -20.60 14.48 -13.47
N VAL A 60 -19.40 14.90 -13.10
CA VAL A 60 -18.15 14.33 -13.59
C VAL A 60 -17.23 14.08 -12.41
N ARG A 61 -16.71 12.85 -12.32
CA ARG A 61 -15.68 12.48 -11.34
C ARG A 61 -14.31 12.80 -11.91
N LEU A 62 -13.50 13.49 -11.13
CA LEU A 62 -12.09 13.78 -11.39
C LEU A 62 -11.27 13.01 -10.35
N ALA A 63 -11.01 11.73 -10.65
CA ALA A 63 -10.18 10.86 -9.83
C ALA A 63 -8.79 10.70 -10.47
N PRO A 64 -7.71 10.65 -9.67
CA PRO A 64 -6.39 10.28 -10.17
C PRO A 64 -6.37 8.90 -10.83
N ASP A 65 -5.77 8.79 -12.02
CA ASP A 65 -5.57 7.51 -12.72
C ASP A 65 -4.62 6.58 -11.96
N ARG A 66 -3.65 7.16 -11.24
CA ARG A 66 -2.63 6.45 -10.46
C ARG A 66 -2.67 6.89 -9.02
N MET A 67 -2.81 5.94 -8.12
CA MET A 67 -2.83 6.12 -6.68
C MET A 67 -1.79 5.22 -6.02
N SER A 68 -1.58 5.40 -4.72
CA SER A 68 -0.65 4.61 -3.91
C SER A 68 -1.35 4.09 -2.68
N VAL A 69 -1.13 2.81 -2.37
CA VAL A 69 -1.67 2.15 -1.18
C VAL A 69 -1.21 2.89 0.09
N GLY A 70 -2.10 3.02 1.08
CA GLY A 70 -1.78 3.69 2.35
C GLY A 70 -1.53 5.20 2.25
N SER A 71 -1.76 5.84 1.10
CA SER A 71 -1.67 7.29 0.92
C SER A 71 -3.04 7.88 0.63
N GLN A 72 -3.31 9.06 1.18
CA GLN A 72 -4.54 9.79 0.88
C GLN A 72 -4.43 10.46 -0.50
N HIS A 73 -5.46 10.27 -1.33
CA HIS A 73 -5.61 10.91 -2.64
C HIS A 73 -6.88 11.74 -2.65
N ARG A 74 -6.85 12.89 -3.33
CA ARG A 74 -8.03 13.75 -3.48
C ARG A 74 -8.81 13.36 -4.72
N VAL A 75 -10.12 13.20 -4.57
CA VAL A 75 -11.07 13.02 -5.66
C VAL A 75 -12.00 14.23 -5.65
N ALA A 76 -12.30 14.75 -6.85
CA ALA A 76 -13.23 15.86 -7.00
C ALA A 76 -14.46 15.43 -7.78
N ILE A 77 -15.63 15.88 -7.34
CA ILE A 77 -16.87 15.76 -8.10
C ILE A 77 -17.27 17.16 -8.58
N ARG A 78 -17.38 17.30 -9.89
CA ARG A 78 -17.89 18.51 -10.54
C ARG A 78 -19.34 18.26 -10.96
N VAL A 79 -20.25 19.10 -10.49
CA VAL A 79 -21.66 19.10 -10.91
C VAL A 79 -21.94 20.37 -11.71
N GLU A 80 -22.35 20.18 -12.96
CA GLU A 80 -22.75 21.22 -13.90
C GLU A 80 -24.28 21.30 -13.92
N ASN A 81 -24.84 22.48 -13.63
CA ASN A 81 -26.26 22.76 -13.73
C ASN A 81 -26.54 23.58 -14.99
N ARG A 82 -27.18 22.92 -15.97
CA ARG A 82 -27.56 23.54 -17.25
C ARG A 82 -28.95 24.17 -17.23
N SER A 83 -29.60 24.21 -16.07
CA SER A 83 -30.90 24.85 -15.92
C SER A 83 -30.76 26.32 -15.53
N GLY A 84 -31.76 27.12 -15.86
CA GLY A 84 -31.83 28.54 -15.48
C GLY A 84 -32.20 28.79 -14.01
N VAL A 85 -32.27 27.75 -13.18
CA VAL A 85 -32.72 27.84 -11.78
C VAL A 85 -31.68 27.16 -10.87
N PRO A 86 -31.29 27.77 -9.73
CA PRO A 86 -30.42 27.11 -8.78
C PRO A 86 -31.15 25.96 -8.08
N VAL A 87 -30.44 24.87 -7.81
CA VAL A 87 -31.00 23.69 -7.13
C VAL A 87 -30.08 23.24 -6.01
N TRP A 88 -30.68 22.73 -4.92
CA TRP A 88 -29.91 22.10 -3.86
C TRP A 88 -29.64 20.64 -4.21
N VAL A 89 -28.37 20.28 -4.35
CA VAL A 89 -27.94 18.95 -4.78
C VAL A 89 -27.25 18.24 -3.62
N ARG A 90 -27.50 16.94 -3.54
CA ARG A 90 -26.76 15.97 -2.75
C ARG A 90 -26.13 14.97 -3.69
N VAL A 91 -24.87 14.67 -3.45
CA VAL A 91 -24.09 13.78 -4.28
C VAL A 91 -23.51 12.68 -3.41
N ARG A 92 -23.70 11.43 -3.86
CA ARG A 92 -23.03 10.28 -3.30
C ARG A 92 -22.24 9.59 -4.39
N ASP A 93 -20.97 9.34 -4.11
CA ASP A 93 -20.06 8.73 -5.06
C ASP A 93 -20.06 7.20 -4.95
N GLY A 94 -20.09 6.50 -6.08
CA GLY A 94 -19.95 5.05 -6.13
C GLY A 94 -18.47 4.64 -6.00
N THR A 95 -17.94 4.67 -4.79
CA THR A 95 -16.53 4.37 -4.53
C THR A 95 -16.26 2.87 -4.39
N PRO A 96 -15.11 2.37 -4.87
CA PRO A 96 -14.71 0.98 -4.67
C PRO A 96 -14.63 0.63 -3.17
N GLU A 97 -14.99 -0.60 -2.81
CA GLU A 97 -15.00 -1.08 -1.41
C GLU A 97 -13.63 -0.99 -0.73
N ALA A 98 -12.55 -1.11 -1.50
CA ALA A 98 -11.18 -1.00 -0.98
C ALA A 98 -10.77 0.43 -0.58
N PHE A 99 -11.60 1.44 -0.85
CA PHE A 99 -11.30 2.85 -0.58
C PHE A 99 -12.08 3.33 0.64
N GLU A 100 -11.36 3.84 1.63
CA GLU A 100 -11.94 4.45 2.83
C GLU A 100 -12.03 5.97 2.71
N GLY A 101 -12.96 6.58 3.46
CA GLY A 101 -13.11 8.04 3.56
C GLY A 101 -14.10 8.66 2.56
N ALA A 102 -14.72 7.86 1.72
CA ALA A 102 -15.63 8.30 0.67
C ALA A 102 -17.13 8.24 1.02
N ASP A 103 -17.48 7.87 2.25
CA ASP A 103 -18.88 7.70 2.69
C ASP A 103 -19.64 9.01 2.92
N ALA A 104 -18.95 10.16 2.80
CA ALA A 104 -19.56 11.46 3.05
C ALA A 104 -20.50 11.88 1.91
N GLU A 105 -21.76 12.16 2.24
CA GLU A 105 -22.71 12.78 1.30
C GLU A 105 -22.32 14.25 1.08
N LEU A 106 -21.94 14.61 -0.13
CA LEU A 106 -21.54 15.96 -0.49
C LEU A 106 -22.80 16.77 -0.80
N THR A 107 -22.99 17.91 -0.15
CA THR A 107 -24.22 18.71 -0.32
C THR A 107 -23.89 20.17 -0.57
N GLY A 108 -24.73 20.84 -1.38
CA GLY A 108 -24.65 22.28 -1.58
C GLY A 108 -25.50 22.78 -2.75
N PRO A 109 -25.52 24.10 -2.95
CA PRO A 109 -26.26 24.72 -4.05
C PRO A 109 -25.49 24.58 -5.36
N ALA A 110 -26.17 24.11 -6.42
CA ALA A 110 -25.69 24.21 -7.78
C ALA A 110 -26.31 25.46 -8.43
N PRO A 111 -25.50 26.49 -8.76
CA PRO A 111 -26.01 27.76 -9.32
C PRO A 111 -26.69 27.54 -10.68
N ALA A 112 -27.58 28.45 -11.07
CA ALA A 112 -28.18 28.44 -12.41
C ALA A 112 -27.09 28.63 -13.47
N LEU A 113 -27.12 27.83 -14.54
CA LEU A 113 -26.15 27.88 -15.64
C LEU A 113 -24.68 27.89 -15.18
N GLY A 114 -24.37 27.19 -14.08
CA GLY A 114 -23.05 27.20 -13.47
C GLY A 114 -22.60 25.83 -12.99
N GLU A 115 -21.43 25.80 -12.37
CA GLU A 115 -20.82 24.59 -11.83
C GLU A 115 -20.47 24.73 -10.34
N VAL A 116 -20.46 23.59 -9.66
CA VAL A 116 -19.99 23.46 -8.29
C VAL A 116 -19.04 22.28 -8.20
N ARG A 117 -17.99 22.42 -7.40
CA ARG A 117 -16.95 21.42 -7.20
C ARG A 117 -16.83 21.09 -5.72
N TRP A 118 -16.90 19.80 -5.40
CA TRP A 118 -16.58 19.28 -4.08
C TRP A 118 -15.36 18.38 -4.16
N GLU A 119 -14.54 18.39 -3.12
CA GLU A 119 -13.39 17.51 -2.98
C GLU A 119 -13.53 16.65 -1.73
N TYR A 120 -13.13 15.40 -1.82
CA TYR A 120 -13.02 14.50 -0.70
C TYR A 120 -11.73 13.68 -0.81
N ALA A 121 -11.27 13.16 0.32
CA ALA A 121 -10.06 12.34 0.37
C ALA A 121 -10.43 10.86 0.42
N VAL A 122 -9.71 10.05 -0.34
CA VAL A 122 -9.81 8.58 -0.30
C VAL A 122 -8.49 7.98 0.13
N LEU A 123 -8.58 6.89 0.90
CA LEU A 123 -7.43 6.07 1.30
C LEU A 123 -7.61 4.66 0.76
N SER A 124 -6.70 4.21 -0.11
CA SER A 124 -6.73 2.85 -0.65
C SER A 124 -6.00 1.88 0.29
N ARG A 125 -6.68 0.80 0.70
CA ARG A 125 -6.11 -0.24 1.59
C ARG A 125 -5.42 -1.38 0.87
N SER A 126 -5.71 -1.57 -0.42
CA SER A 126 -5.11 -2.61 -1.25
C SER A 126 -4.67 -2.08 -2.61
N ARG A 127 -3.67 -2.74 -3.19
CA ARG A 127 -3.19 -2.49 -4.57
C ARG A 127 -4.10 -3.15 -5.60
N GLY A 128 -3.98 -2.69 -6.85
CA GLY A 128 -4.66 -3.30 -7.99
C GLY A 128 -5.45 -2.30 -8.84
N ARG A 129 -6.46 -2.81 -9.54
CA ARG A 129 -7.34 -2.03 -10.42
C ARG A 129 -8.71 -1.90 -9.80
N PHE A 130 -9.18 -0.67 -9.65
CA PHE A 130 -10.45 -0.40 -9.02
C PHE A 130 -11.38 0.33 -9.99
N PRO A 131 -12.39 -0.38 -10.55
CA PRO A 131 -13.41 0.25 -11.34
C PRO A 131 -14.30 1.10 -10.44
N TRP A 132 -14.55 2.30 -10.89
CA TRP A 132 -15.38 3.29 -10.25
C TRP A 132 -16.86 3.02 -10.55
N GLY A 133 -17.70 3.03 -9.51
CA GLY A 133 -19.16 2.94 -9.64
C GLY A 133 -19.79 4.26 -10.12
N PRO A 134 -21.10 4.29 -10.37
CA PRO A 134 -21.81 5.49 -10.83
C PRO A 134 -21.84 6.62 -9.78
N ILE A 135 -22.13 7.84 -10.21
CA ILE A 135 -22.42 8.97 -9.29
C ILE A 135 -23.92 9.05 -9.08
N PHE A 136 -24.36 9.06 -7.83
CA PHE A 136 -25.75 9.27 -7.47
C PHE A 136 -25.98 10.74 -7.12
N LEU A 137 -26.81 11.40 -7.93
CA LEU A 137 -27.25 12.77 -7.71
C LEU A 137 -28.68 12.74 -7.20
N ARG A 138 -28.95 13.45 -6.10
CA ARG A 138 -30.30 13.75 -5.64
C ARG A 138 -30.45 15.24 -5.50
N TYR A 139 -31.50 15.82 -6.05
CA TYR A 139 -31.76 17.25 -5.90
C TYR A 139 -33.21 17.51 -5.57
N ARG A 140 -33.42 18.64 -4.87
CA ARG A 140 -34.75 19.12 -4.52
C ARG A 140 -35.29 20.01 -5.63
N THR A 141 -36.59 19.89 -5.87
CA THR A 141 -37.34 20.80 -6.75
C THR A 141 -37.39 22.22 -6.17
N VAL A 142 -37.83 23.20 -6.96
CA VAL A 142 -37.76 24.64 -6.63
C VAL A 142 -38.54 24.99 -5.37
N LEU A 143 -39.77 24.48 -5.23
CA LEU A 143 -40.57 24.59 -3.99
C LEU A 143 -40.17 23.54 -2.95
N GLY A 144 -39.31 22.60 -3.33
CA GLY A 144 -38.81 21.53 -2.46
C GLY A 144 -39.87 20.51 -2.07
N LEU A 145 -40.94 20.35 -2.85
CA LEU A 145 -42.00 19.37 -2.61
C LEU A 145 -41.60 17.97 -3.08
N TRP A 146 -40.68 17.87 -4.04
CA TRP A 146 -40.19 16.61 -4.60
C TRP A 146 -38.67 16.49 -4.50
N GLU A 147 -38.20 15.25 -4.43
CA GLU A 147 -36.79 14.89 -4.63
C GLU A 147 -36.67 14.08 -5.92
N ARG A 148 -35.76 14.49 -6.80
CA ARG A 148 -35.43 13.78 -8.03
C ARG A 148 -34.05 13.17 -7.89
N THR A 149 -33.93 11.92 -8.34
CA THR A 149 -32.65 11.21 -8.39
C THR A 149 -32.19 11.06 -9.83
N ARG A 150 -30.87 11.11 -10.05
CA ARG A 150 -30.20 10.79 -11.30
C ARG A 150 -28.97 9.94 -10.98
N GLU A 151 -28.81 8.86 -11.71
CA GLU A 151 -27.58 8.10 -11.77
C GLU A 151 -26.80 8.56 -12.99
N GLU A 152 -25.55 9.01 -12.77
CA GLU A 152 -24.65 9.39 -13.85
C GLU A 152 -23.58 8.31 -14.01
N PRO A 153 -23.43 7.72 -15.21
CA PRO A 153 -22.39 6.74 -15.47
C PRO A 153 -21.02 7.44 -15.54
N ALA A 154 -20.39 7.63 -14.38
CA ALA A 154 -19.03 8.14 -14.27
C ALA A 154 -18.01 6.99 -14.21
N ALA A 155 -18.08 6.10 -15.21
CA ALA A 155 -17.20 4.97 -15.30
C ALA A 155 -15.75 5.43 -15.51
N GLY A 156 -14.86 4.94 -14.66
CA GLY A 156 -13.41 5.16 -14.72
C GLY A 156 -12.69 4.01 -14.02
N GLU A 157 -11.38 3.94 -14.14
CA GLU A 157 -10.55 2.97 -13.42
C GLU A 157 -9.40 3.74 -12.75
N SER A 158 -9.25 3.60 -11.43
CA SER A 158 -8.03 4.05 -10.74
C SER A 158 -7.14 2.85 -10.46
N ARG A 159 -5.84 3.01 -10.74
CA ARG A 159 -4.81 2.00 -10.52
C ARG A 159 -4.03 2.34 -9.27
N VAL A 160 -4.08 1.47 -8.26
CA VAL A 160 -3.36 1.64 -7.00
C VAL A 160 -2.06 0.85 -7.03
N TYR A 161 -0.95 1.56 -6.93
CA TYR A 161 0.41 1.02 -6.92
C TYR A 161 0.98 0.92 -5.49
N PRO A 162 2.06 0.16 -5.29
CA PRO A 162 2.85 0.22 -4.06
C PRO A 162 3.28 1.65 -3.71
N ASN A 163 3.39 1.94 -2.42
CA ASN A 163 3.75 3.27 -1.95
C ASN A 163 5.27 3.50 -2.00
N LEU A 164 5.72 4.24 -3.02
CA LEU A 164 7.13 4.57 -3.20
C LEU A 164 7.52 5.94 -2.63
N ALA A 165 6.72 6.56 -1.76
CA ALA A 165 7.06 7.86 -1.15
C ALA A 165 8.40 7.82 -0.38
N LEU A 166 8.74 6.67 0.21
CA LEU A 166 10.03 6.47 0.87
C LEU A 166 11.21 6.51 -0.14
N LEU A 167 10.99 6.12 -1.39
CA LEU A 167 12.01 6.21 -2.44
C LEU A 167 12.33 7.66 -2.81
N GLU A 168 11.31 8.51 -2.90
CA GLU A 168 11.50 9.95 -3.16
C GLU A 168 12.29 10.61 -2.03
N ARG A 169 11.93 10.30 -0.77
CA ARG A 169 12.69 10.75 0.41
C ARG A 169 14.12 10.23 0.39
N TYR A 170 14.32 8.97 -0.02
CA TYR A 170 15.64 8.39 -0.19
C TYR A 170 16.49 9.18 -1.20
N HIS A 171 15.95 9.54 -2.38
CA HIS A 171 16.69 10.35 -3.35
C HIS A 171 17.10 11.71 -2.81
N LEU A 172 16.18 12.40 -2.15
CA LEU A 172 16.45 13.71 -1.54
C LEU A 172 17.57 13.62 -0.50
N LEU A 173 17.50 12.62 0.38
CA LEU A 173 18.45 12.45 1.48
C LEU A 173 19.78 11.84 1.03
N ALA A 174 19.79 11.00 0.01
CA ALA A 174 21.01 10.47 -0.61
C ALA A 174 21.85 11.61 -1.23
N ARG A 175 21.20 12.52 -1.97
CA ARG A 175 21.88 13.70 -2.55
C ARG A 175 22.44 14.65 -1.49
N ALA A 176 21.78 14.73 -0.33
CA ALA A 176 22.22 15.54 0.80
C ALA A 176 23.19 14.81 1.74
N ASP A 177 23.60 13.56 1.44
CA ASP A 177 24.43 12.70 2.32
C ASP A 177 23.85 12.54 3.74
N ARG A 178 22.51 12.51 3.86
CA ARG A 178 21.73 12.47 5.11
C ARG A 178 20.88 11.20 5.24
N LEU A 179 21.33 10.09 4.67
CA LEU A 179 20.61 8.80 4.72
C LEU A 179 20.34 8.28 6.14
N ALA A 180 21.16 8.70 7.12
CA ALA A 180 20.93 8.40 8.54
C ALA A 180 19.56 8.88 9.05
N ALA A 181 18.97 9.92 8.45
CA ALA A 181 17.63 10.39 8.80
C ALA A 181 16.50 9.41 8.41
N LEU A 182 16.77 8.46 7.52
CA LEU A 182 15.86 7.34 7.19
C LEU A 182 16.17 6.08 8.01
N GLY A 183 17.05 6.17 8.99
CA GLY A 183 17.59 5.00 9.69
C GLY A 183 18.55 4.15 8.84
N ILE A 184 18.94 4.63 7.66
CA ILE A 184 19.92 3.95 6.81
C ILE A 184 21.31 4.29 7.34
N ARG A 185 22.00 3.28 7.87
CA ARG A 185 23.30 3.44 8.52
C ARG A 185 24.38 3.69 7.50
N ARG A 186 25.28 4.61 7.83
CA ARG A 186 26.50 4.84 7.06
C ARG A 186 27.49 3.73 7.38
N VAL A 187 27.45 2.66 6.61
CA VAL A 187 28.43 1.57 6.73
C VAL A 187 29.70 2.04 6.04
N ARG A 188 30.79 2.17 6.82
CA ARG A 188 32.11 2.50 6.29
C ARG A 188 32.63 1.24 5.59
N LEU A 189 33.13 1.37 4.35
CA LEU A 189 33.84 0.29 3.66
C LEU A 189 34.96 -0.22 4.58
N ARG A 190 34.76 -1.40 5.18
CA ARG A 190 35.85 -2.11 5.84
C ARG A 190 36.66 -2.71 4.71
N GLY A 191 37.89 -2.23 4.52
CA GLY A 191 38.80 -2.54 3.42
C GLY A 191 38.90 -4.02 3.02
N GLY A 192 37.92 -4.46 2.23
CA GLY A 192 37.73 -5.81 1.74
C GLY A 192 37.19 -5.71 0.33
N ALA A 193 37.95 -5.06 -0.53
CA ALA A 193 37.71 -5.08 -1.95
C ALA A 193 38.52 -6.25 -2.55
N THR A 194 37.86 -7.02 -3.39
CA THR A 194 38.31 -8.34 -3.86
C THR A 194 38.96 -8.27 -5.24
N GLU A 195 38.72 -7.20 -6.02
CA GLU A 195 39.37 -6.97 -7.31
C GLU A 195 40.43 -5.88 -7.23
N PHE A 196 41.64 -6.20 -7.71
CA PHE A 196 42.73 -5.24 -7.83
C PHE A 196 42.38 -4.20 -8.89
N GLU A 197 42.29 -2.94 -8.50
CA GLU A 197 41.94 -1.83 -9.40
C GLU A 197 43.20 -1.15 -9.94
N SER A 198 44.08 -0.72 -9.04
CA SER A 198 45.28 0.03 -9.41
C SER A 198 46.32 0.04 -8.29
N LEU A 199 47.55 0.46 -8.62
CA LEU A 199 48.60 0.72 -7.65
C LEU A 199 48.63 2.21 -7.35
N ARG A 200 48.38 2.60 -6.10
CA ARG A 200 48.53 3.99 -5.65
C ARG A 200 49.66 4.15 -4.64
N GLU A 201 50.11 5.38 -4.49
CA GLU A 201 51.09 5.73 -3.47
C GLU A 201 50.47 5.63 -2.07
N TYR A 202 51.28 5.15 -1.12
CA TYR A 202 50.89 4.98 0.27
C TYR A 202 50.63 6.32 0.93
N SER A 203 49.48 6.44 1.59
CA SER A 203 49.13 7.57 2.43
C SER A 203 49.13 7.16 3.90
N PRO A 204 49.57 8.04 4.81
CA PRO A 204 49.48 7.78 6.25
C PRO A 204 48.03 7.47 6.66
N GLY A 205 47.80 6.25 7.18
CA GLY A 205 46.47 5.72 7.50
C GLY A 205 46.09 4.46 6.71
N ASP A 206 46.85 4.12 5.67
CA ASP A 206 46.68 2.88 4.92
C ASP A 206 47.23 1.67 5.69
N ASP A 207 46.54 0.52 5.56
CA ASP A 207 46.95 -0.74 6.19
C ASP A 207 48.26 -1.27 5.58
N GLY A 208 49.28 -1.45 6.42
CA GLY A 208 50.60 -1.95 6.01
C GLY A 208 50.56 -3.36 5.38
N ARG A 209 49.50 -4.14 5.60
CA ARG A 209 49.30 -5.45 4.96
C ARG A 209 48.97 -5.34 3.47
N GLN A 210 48.51 -4.17 3.01
CA GLN A 210 48.12 -3.94 1.62
C GLN A 210 49.28 -3.40 0.76
N VAL A 211 50.48 -3.24 1.35
CA VAL A 211 51.67 -2.78 0.65
C VAL A 211 52.14 -3.86 -0.34
N ASP A 212 52.26 -3.48 -1.60
CA ASP A 212 52.91 -4.33 -2.60
C ASP A 212 54.41 -4.08 -2.58
N TRP A 213 55.15 -4.94 -1.88
CA TRP A 213 56.60 -4.82 -1.74
C TRP A 213 57.34 -4.91 -3.08
N LYS A 214 56.79 -5.64 -4.06
CA LYS A 214 57.40 -5.79 -5.39
C LYS A 214 57.23 -4.53 -6.22
N ALA A 215 56.06 -3.90 -6.19
CA ALA A 215 55.81 -2.61 -6.83
C ALA A 215 56.59 -1.49 -6.14
N THR A 216 56.66 -1.51 -4.81
CA THR A 216 57.43 -0.57 -4.00
C THR A 216 58.91 -0.61 -4.36
N ALA A 217 59.50 -1.81 -4.46
CA ALA A 217 60.90 -1.99 -4.84
C ALA A 217 61.21 -1.48 -6.26
N ARG A 218 60.26 -1.58 -7.21
CA ARG A 218 60.43 -1.09 -8.59
C ARG A 218 60.25 0.42 -8.73
N ARG A 219 59.34 1.01 -7.94
CA ARG A 219 58.96 2.43 -8.06
C ARG A 219 59.75 3.35 -7.12
N GLY A 220 60.47 2.81 -6.14
CA GLY A 220 61.22 3.58 -5.15
C GLY A 220 60.34 4.36 -4.16
N ARG A 221 59.03 4.12 -4.15
CA ARG A 221 58.04 4.75 -3.25
C ARG A 221 57.04 3.72 -2.76
N LEU A 222 56.63 3.84 -1.50
CA LEU A 222 55.67 2.93 -0.86
C LEU A 222 54.38 2.91 -1.69
N THR A 223 54.05 1.73 -2.21
CA THR A 223 52.92 1.52 -3.10
C THR A 223 51.96 0.52 -2.49
N VAL A 224 50.69 0.88 -2.40
CA VAL A 224 49.60 0.05 -1.88
C VAL A 224 48.69 -0.39 -3.02
N ARG A 225 48.19 -1.63 -2.92
CA ARG A 225 47.15 -2.12 -3.84
C ARG A 225 45.85 -1.41 -3.50
N HIS A 226 45.31 -0.66 -4.47
CA HIS A 226 43.96 -0.14 -4.41
C HIS A 226 43.02 -1.21 -4.95
N TRP A 227 42.01 -1.52 -4.16
CA TRP A 227 41.04 -2.57 -4.47
C TRP A 227 39.69 -1.90 -4.70
N GLU A 228 38.99 -2.26 -5.79
CA GLU A 228 37.62 -1.79 -6.05
C GLU A 228 36.61 -2.83 -5.52
N ALA A 229 35.50 -2.36 -4.95
CA ALA A 229 34.42 -3.26 -4.55
C ALA A 229 33.87 -3.97 -5.80
N GLU A 230 33.73 -5.30 -5.72
CA GLU A 230 33.23 -6.10 -6.84
C GLU A 230 31.85 -5.57 -7.29
N LYS A 231 31.81 -5.07 -8.53
CA LYS A 231 30.60 -4.56 -9.17
C LYS A 231 29.81 -5.72 -9.75
N ASN A 232 28.49 -5.56 -9.83
CA ASN A 232 27.56 -6.55 -10.38
C ASN A 232 27.33 -7.78 -9.49
N GLN A 233 27.14 -7.56 -8.19
CA GLN A 233 26.66 -8.62 -7.31
C GLN A 233 25.26 -9.07 -7.73
N THR A 234 24.93 -10.33 -7.47
CA THR A 234 23.60 -10.87 -7.79
C THR A 234 22.73 -10.84 -6.55
N VAL A 235 21.66 -10.06 -6.59
CA VAL A 235 20.64 -9.98 -5.54
C VAL A 235 19.36 -10.63 -6.05
N LEU A 236 18.87 -11.65 -5.34
CA LEU A 236 17.60 -12.31 -5.61
C LEU A 236 16.62 -11.98 -4.50
N LEU A 237 15.55 -11.28 -4.85
CA LEU A 237 14.44 -10.97 -3.97
C LEU A 237 13.48 -12.16 -3.96
N LEU A 238 13.36 -12.86 -2.83
CA LEU A 238 12.42 -13.96 -2.63
C LEU A 238 11.26 -13.44 -1.79
N LEU A 239 10.14 -13.12 -2.44
CA LEU A 239 8.97 -12.51 -1.82
C LEU A 239 7.89 -13.57 -1.57
N ASP A 240 7.61 -13.81 -0.30
CA ASP A 240 6.50 -14.68 0.09
C ASP A 240 5.14 -13.96 -0.12
N CYS A 241 4.20 -14.71 -0.67
CA CYS A 241 2.82 -14.32 -0.99
C CYS A 241 1.81 -15.29 -0.35
N GLY A 242 2.22 -16.15 0.57
CA GLY A 242 1.32 -17.09 1.25
C GLY A 242 0.41 -16.44 2.29
N ARG A 243 -0.37 -17.29 2.97
CA ARG A 243 -1.47 -16.89 3.86
C ARG A 243 -1.07 -15.88 4.93
N LEU A 244 0.09 -16.04 5.54
CA LEU A 244 0.57 -15.16 6.62
C LEU A 244 0.86 -13.74 6.14
N MET A 245 1.23 -13.60 4.86
CA MET A 245 1.51 -12.30 4.24
C MET A 245 0.24 -11.49 3.93
N ASN A 246 -0.94 -12.12 4.02
CA ASN A 246 -2.24 -11.44 3.94
C ASN A 246 -2.69 -10.81 5.26
N ALA A 247 -2.00 -11.07 6.38
CA ALA A 247 -2.27 -10.36 7.63
C ALA A 247 -2.13 -8.85 7.41
N THR A 248 -3.02 -8.06 8.01
CA THR A 248 -3.05 -6.61 7.85
C THR A 248 -2.56 -5.91 9.11
N GLU A 249 -1.75 -4.86 8.91
CA GLU A 249 -1.32 -3.92 9.94
C GLU A 249 -1.77 -2.53 9.48
N ASP A 250 -2.47 -1.80 10.34
CA ASP A 250 -3.11 -0.51 10.01
C ASP A 250 -3.87 -0.54 8.68
N GLY A 251 -4.56 -1.65 8.39
CA GLY A 251 -5.36 -1.86 7.19
C GLY A 251 -4.58 -2.15 5.90
N ILE A 252 -3.25 -2.30 5.96
CA ILE A 252 -2.39 -2.63 4.83
C ILE A 252 -1.82 -4.04 5.03
N ALA A 253 -1.79 -4.88 3.99
CA ALA A 253 -1.26 -6.22 4.11
C ALA A 253 0.27 -6.24 4.29
N LYS A 254 0.80 -7.20 5.06
CA LYS A 254 2.26 -7.44 5.19
C LYS A 254 2.93 -7.58 3.83
N LEU A 255 2.24 -8.21 2.87
CA LEU A 255 2.69 -8.32 1.48
C LEU A 255 2.95 -6.96 0.81
N ASP A 256 2.10 -5.95 1.01
CA ASP A 256 2.29 -4.62 0.43
C ASP A 256 3.53 -3.91 1.01
N HIS A 257 3.79 -4.09 2.30
CA HIS A 257 5.00 -3.61 2.96
C HIS A 257 6.26 -4.30 2.42
N ALA A 258 6.20 -5.62 2.25
CA ALA A 258 7.28 -6.41 1.67
C ALA A 258 7.54 -6.06 0.20
N ILE A 259 6.50 -5.84 -0.61
CA ILE A 259 6.61 -5.35 -2.00
C ILE A 259 7.30 -3.98 -2.02
N THR A 260 6.90 -3.07 -1.13
CA THR A 260 7.51 -1.73 -1.04
C THR A 260 9.00 -1.83 -0.70
N ALA A 261 9.36 -2.66 0.29
CA ALA A 261 10.76 -2.90 0.66
C ALA A 261 11.56 -3.53 -0.48
N ALA A 262 10.99 -4.51 -1.17
CA ALA A 262 11.60 -5.17 -2.33
C ALA A 262 11.87 -4.19 -3.48
N LEU A 263 10.92 -3.30 -3.80
CA LEU A 263 11.08 -2.30 -4.86
C LEU A 263 12.13 -1.24 -4.52
N ILE A 264 12.14 -0.77 -3.28
CA ILE A 264 13.14 0.21 -2.84
C ILE A 264 14.53 -0.43 -2.81
N LEU A 265 14.64 -1.66 -2.28
CA LEU A 265 15.91 -2.39 -2.31
C LEU A 265 16.38 -2.65 -3.74
N ALA A 266 15.49 -3.08 -4.64
CA ALA A 266 15.81 -3.29 -6.05
C ALA A 266 16.38 -2.00 -6.67
N HIS A 267 15.75 -0.86 -6.41
CA HIS A 267 16.22 0.43 -6.86
C HIS A 267 17.62 0.77 -6.31
N VAL A 268 17.84 0.59 -5.01
CA VAL A 268 19.13 0.88 -4.35
C VAL A 268 20.24 -0.02 -4.92
N ALA A 269 19.97 -1.31 -5.07
CA ALA A 269 20.95 -2.27 -5.60
C ALA A 269 21.27 -2.01 -7.08
N LEU A 270 20.26 -1.78 -7.92
CA LEU A 270 20.46 -1.42 -9.33
C LEU A 270 21.24 -0.11 -9.49
N SER A 271 20.98 0.88 -8.65
CA SER A 271 21.70 2.17 -8.67
C SER A 271 23.18 2.04 -8.30
N ARG A 272 23.55 0.96 -7.59
CA ARG A 272 24.94 0.60 -7.26
C ARG A 272 25.60 -0.28 -8.32
N GLY A 273 24.87 -0.67 -9.37
CA GLY A 273 25.37 -1.54 -10.44
C GLY A 273 25.18 -3.03 -10.19
N ASP A 274 24.40 -3.43 -9.16
CA ASP A 274 24.10 -4.84 -8.92
C ASP A 274 23.02 -5.37 -9.87
N ARG A 275 22.98 -6.68 -10.05
CA ARG A 275 21.93 -7.38 -10.80
C ARG A 275 20.83 -7.83 -9.85
N VAL A 276 19.60 -7.39 -10.09
CA VAL A 276 18.47 -7.73 -9.22
C VAL A 276 17.48 -8.64 -9.93
N GLY A 277 17.18 -9.79 -9.35
CA GLY A 277 16.10 -10.68 -9.77
C GLY A 277 15.01 -10.79 -8.71
N LEU A 278 13.90 -11.42 -9.10
CA LEU A 278 12.70 -11.57 -8.27
C LEU A 278 12.17 -12.99 -8.39
N CYS A 279 11.77 -13.57 -7.27
CA CYS A 279 10.96 -14.79 -7.19
C CYS A 279 9.82 -14.53 -6.22
N THR A 280 8.58 -14.61 -6.69
CA THR A 280 7.39 -14.50 -5.84
C THR A 280 6.77 -15.88 -5.69
N PHE A 281 6.44 -16.28 -4.46
CA PHE A 281 5.98 -17.64 -4.18
C PHE A 281 4.95 -17.70 -3.05
N SER A 282 4.11 -18.73 -3.07
CA SER A 282 3.28 -19.21 -1.96
C SER A 282 3.49 -20.73 -1.88
N GLY A 283 2.44 -21.55 -1.96
CA GLY A 283 2.56 -22.99 -2.24
C GLY A 283 3.08 -23.30 -3.65
N LYS A 284 3.07 -22.32 -4.56
CA LYS A 284 3.64 -22.39 -5.91
C LYS A 284 4.48 -21.14 -6.22
N VAL A 285 5.27 -21.19 -7.28
CA VAL A 285 5.98 -20.00 -7.79
C VAL A 285 5.04 -19.24 -8.71
N HIS A 286 4.82 -17.94 -8.43
CA HIS A 286 3.95 -17.07 -9.22
C HIS A 286 4.70 -16.33 -10.30
N ALA A 287 5.90 -15.81 -9.99
CA ALA A 287 6.74 -15.11 -10.95
C ALA A 287 8.22 -15.36 -10.70
N TRP A 288 8.99 -15.36 -11.78
CA TRP A 288 10.44 -15.47 -11.76
C TRP A 288 11.05 -14.48 -12.76
N LEU A 289 11.82 -13.52 -12.24
CA LEU A 289 12.59 -12.57 -13.03
C LEU A 289 14.09 -12.85 -12.84
N THR A 290 14.76 -13.16 -13.94
CA THR A 290 16.22 -13.30 -13.99
C THR A 290 16.91 -11.99 -13.55
N PRO A 291 17.95 -12.03 -12.69
CA PRO A 291 18.73 -10.87 -12.33
C PRO A 291 19.33 -10.15 -13.52
N ARG A 292 19.05 -8.86 -13.62
CA ARG A 292 19.62 -7.95 -14.61
C ARG A 292 20.02 -6.65 -13.91
N GLY A 293 21.06 -5.99 -14.41
CA GLY A 293 21.58 -4.73 -13.86
C GLY A 293 21.12 -3.49 -14.61
N ASN A 294 20.14 -3.60 -15.52
CA ASN A 294 19.69 -2.48 -16.32
C ASN A 294 18.58 -1.66 -15.61
N PRO A 295 18.43 -0.36 -15.92
CA PRO A 295 17.40 0.47 -15.30
C PRO A 295 15.97 -0.02 -15.56
N ALA A 296 15.75 -0.71 -16.69
CA ALA A 296 14.44 -1.28 -17.05
C ALA A 296 13.99 -2.39 -16.09
N GLN A 297 14.94 -3.05 -15.41
CA GLN A 297 14.65 -4.13 -14.47
C GLN A 297 13.76 -3.66 -13.31
N ASN A 298 13.99 -2.47 -12.76
CA ASN A 298 13.17 -1.96 -11.66
C ASN A 298 11.71 -1.75 -12.08
N ARG A 299 11.51 -1.27 -13.31
CA ARG A 299 10.17 -1.11 -13.89
C ARG A 299 9.48 -2.45 -14.11
N LEU A 300 10.20 -3.45 -14.62
CA LEU A 300 9.68 -4.80 -14.79
C LEU A 300 9.29 -5.46 -13.46
N ILE A 301 10.10 -5.28 -12.42
CA ILE A 301 9.79 -5.73 -11.06
C ILE A 301 8.51 -5.03 -10.56
N ALA A 302 8.39 -3.71 -10.71
CA ALA A 302 7.20 -2.96 -10.31
C ALA A 302 5.93 -3.39 -11.05
N GLU A 303 6.02 -3.63 -12.36
CA GLU A 303 4.91 -4.13 -13.18
C GLU A 303 4.49 -5.55 -12.77
N THR A 304 5.46 -6.41 -12.42
CA THR A 304 5.19 -7.79 -11.97
C THR A 304 4.52 -7.82 -10.58
N LEU A 305 4.95 -6.93 -9.67
CA LEU A 305 4.40 -6.85 -8.31
C LEU A 305 3.07 -6.07 -8.24
N TYR A 306 2.72 -5.32 -9.27
CA TYR A 306 1.52 -4.46 -9.29
C TYR A 306 0.22 -5.24 -9.09
N ASP A 307 0.06 -6.36 -9.80
CA ASP A 307 -1.17 -7.18 -9.81
C ASP A 307 -1.00 -8.52 -9.07
N LEU A 308 0.14 -8.70 -8.41
CA LEU A 308 0.39 -9.87 -7.58
C LEU A 308 -0.59 -9.79 -6.40
N ALA A 309 -1.41 -10.82 -6.16
CA ALA A 309 -2.25 -10.93 -4.97
C ALA A 309 -1.64 -11.96 -4.01
N GLY A 310 -1.94 -11.83 -2.71
CA GLY A 310 -1.58 -12.86 -1.75
C GLY A 310 -2.52 -14.06 -1.86
N ASP A 311 -1.96 -15.24 -1.62
CA ASP A 311 -2.63 -16.53 -1.64
C ASP A 311 -3.05 -16.92 -0.22
N PHE A 312 -4.08 -17.75 -0.09
CA PHE A 312 -4.49 -18.32 1.20
C PHE A 312 -3.83 -19.68 1.47
N ALA A 313 -3.00 -20.18 0.54
CA ALA A 313 -2.16 -21.35 0.74
C ALA A 313 -0.97 -21.07 1.68
N GLU A 314 -0.52 -22.11 2.38
CA GLU A 314 0.76 -22.09 3.10
C GLU A 314 1.94 -21.98 2.12
N SER A 315 2.99 -21.32 2.58
CA SER A 315 4.17 -21.01 1.78
C SER A 315 5.12 -22.21 1.68
N ASP A 316 5.58 -22.53 0.48
CA ASP A 316 6.55 -23.60 0.23
C ASP A 316 7.94 -22.99 -0.05
N HIS A 317 8.64 -22.59 1.02
CA HIS A 317 10.00 -22.05 0.94
C HIS A 317 10.98 -23.06 0.33
N GLY A 318 10.76 -24.35 0.56
CA GLY A 318 11.60 -25.41 0.03
C GLY A 318 11.58 -25.46 -1.49
N ARG A 319 10.40 -25.38 -2.12
CA ARG A 319 10.24 -25.29 -3.57
C ARG A 319 10.91 -24.04 -4.14
N CYS A 320 10.75 -22.88 -3.49
CA CYS A 320 11.39 -21.63 -3.91
C CYS A 320 12.93 -21.75 -3.87
N LEU A 321 13.49 -22.21 -2.76
CA LEU A 321 14.94 -22.34 -2.57
C LEU A 321 15.57 -23.41 -3.47
N LYS A 322 14.86 -24.53 -3.74
CA LYS A 322 15.29 -25.53 -4.73
C LYS A 322 15.34 -24.94 -6.14
N LEU A 323 14.35 -24.12 -6.51
CA LEU A 323 14.35 -23.43 -7.81
C LEU A 323 15.54 -22.47 -7.92
N VAL A 324 15.83 -21.72 -6.85
CA VAL A 324 17.00 -20.83 -6.78
C VAL A 324 18.30 -21.61 -6.96
N ALA A 325 18.48 -22.70 -6.21
CA ALA A 325 19.67 -23.53 -6.30
C ALA A 325 19.87 -24.13 -7.70
N ALA A 326 18.79 -24.50 -8.38
CA ALA A 326 18.83 -25.04 -9.74
C ALA A 326 19.17 -23.98 -10.80
N LYS A 327 18.64 -22.74 -10.66
CA LYS A 327 18.81 -21.67 -11.66
C LYS A 327 20.06 -20.81 -11.44
N TYR A 328 20.51 -20.65 -10.20
CA TYR A 328 21.65 -19.80 -9.83
C TYR A 328 22.70 -20.58 -9.05
N PRO A 329 23.64 -21.25 -9.74
CA PRO A 329 24.78 -21.89 -9.08
C PRO A 329 25.85 -20.88 -8.65
N LYS A 330 25.74 -19.58 -8.92
CA LYS A 330 26.76 -18.62 -8.43
C LYS A 330 26.37 -18.09 -7.06
N ARG A 331 27.36 -17.86 -6.20
CA ARG A 331 27.15 -17.16 -4.92
C ARG A 331 26.42 -15.85 -5.19
N SER A 332 25.36 -15.63 -4.42
CA SER A 332 24.39 -14.55 -4.63
C SER A 332 23.82 -14.18 -3.26
N LEU A 333 23.28 -12.97 -3.14
CA LEU A 333 22.50 -12.55 -1.98
C LEU A 333 21.04 -12.94 -2.20
N LEU A 334 20.52 -13.80 -1.33
CA LEU A 334 19.09 -14.12 -1.26
C LEU A 334 18.45 -13.25 -0.20
N VAL A 335 17.55 -12.36 -0.61
CA VAL A 335 16.77 -11.54 0.33
C VAL A 335 15.38 -12.13 0.44
N VAL A 336 15.10 -12.79 1.56
CA VAL A 336 13.85 -13.48 1.82
C VAL A 336 12.93 -12.56 2.61
N LEU A 337 11.80 -12.16 2.04
CA LEU A 337 10.78 -11.34 2.68
C LEU A 337 9.57 -12.24 2.96
N THR A 338 9.35 -12.60 4.22
CA THR A 338 8.37 -13.61 4.61
C THR A 338 7.88 -13.39 6.03
N ASP A 339 6.86 -14.15 6.43
CA ASP A 339 6.51 -14.32 7.83
C ASP A 339 6.30 -15.80 8.17
N PHE A 340 6.26 -16.12 9.46
CA PHE A 340 6.02 -17.45 10.03
C PHE A 340 5.46 -17.31 11.45
N VAL A 341 4.67 -18.28 11.90
CA VAL A 341 3.99 -18.22 13.20
C VAL A 341 4.65 -19.09 14.26
N ASP A 342 4.86 -20.37 13.96
CA ASP A 342 5.32 -21.38 14.92
C ASP A 342 6.58 -22.12 14.45
N ALA A 343 7.28 -22.72 15.42
CA ALA A 343 8.51 -23.46 15.17
C ALA A 343 8.31 -24.69 14.27
N THR A 344 7.14 -25.33 14.32
CA THR A 344 6.86 -26.53 13.52
C THR A 344 6.78 -26.22 12.03
N THR A 345 6.11 -25.14 11.66
CA THR A 345 5.98 -24.69 10.28
C THR A 345 7.30 -24.09 9.77
N ALA A 346 8.08 -23.49 10.67
CA ALA A 346 9.37 -22.91 10.33
C ALA A 346 10.49 -23.95 10.15
N ALA A 347 10.40 -25.14 10.74
CA ALA A 347 11.48 -26.14 10.71
C ALA A 347 11.92 -26.51 9.29
N ASP A 348 10.96 -26.77 8.39
CA ASP A 348 11.24 -27.07 6.99
C ASP A 348 11.87 -25.88 6.26
N MET A 349 11.39 -24.67 6.51
CA MET A 349 11.97 -23.44 5.97
C MET A 349 13.42 -23.27 6.44
N VAL A 350 13.69 -23.42 7.75
CA VAL A 350 15.03 -23.30 8.34
C VAL A 350 15.99 -24.31 7.72
N ALA A 351 15.57 -25.57 7.55
CA ALA A 351 16.40 -26.60 6.93
C ALA A 351 16.80 -26.24 5.48
N HIS A 352 15.85 -25.72 4.68
CA HIS A 352 16.16 -25.28 3.32
C HIS A 352 17.02 -24.01 3.29
N LEU A 353 16.82 -23.07 4.22
CA LEU A 353 17.65 -21.88 4.36
C LEU A 353 19.08 -22.24 4.75
N GLN A 354 19.28 -23.20 5.67
CA GLN A 354 20.59 -23.73 6.03
C GLN A 354 21.34 -24.31 4.83
N LEU A 355 20.63 -25.07 3.97
CA LEU A 355 21.21 -25.59 2.74
C LEU A 355 21.58 -24.47 1.76
N ALA A 356 20.72 -23.45 1.61
CA ALA A 356 21.00 -22.30 0.76
C ALA A 356 22.19 -21.47 1.29
N ALA A 357 22.30 -21.30 2.61
CA ALA A 357 23.36 -20.53 3.28
C ALA A 357 24.77 -21.12 3.10
N ARG A 358 24.88 -22.41 2.76
CA ARG A 358 26.18 -23.04 2.41
C ARG A 358 26.81 -22.44 1.15
N ARG A 359 26.01 -21.85 0.26
CA ARG A 359 26.44 -21.34 -1.05
C ARG A 359 26.14 -19.86 -1.23
N HIS A 360 25.02 -19.39 -0.70
CA HIS A 360 24.52 -18.04 -0.87
C HIS A 360 24.59 -17.29 0.46
N VAL A 361 24.65 -15.96 0.40
CA VAL A 361 24.40 -15.15 1.59
C VAL A 361 22.89 -14.99 1.72
N VAL A 362 22.33 -15.31 2.88
CA VAL A 362 20.90 -15.19 3.13
C VAL A 362 20.65 -13.97 4.01
N LEU A 363 19.85 -13.03 3.53
CA LEU A 363 19.25 -11.96 4.31
C LEU A 363 17.77 -12.30 4.51
N PHE A 364 17.44 -12.79 5.69
CA PHE A 364 16.10 -13.20 6.08
C PHE A 364 15.39 -12.06 6.80
N ALA A 365 14.35 -11.51 6.18
CA ALA A 365 13.56 -10.40 6.66
C ALA A 365 12.15 -10.87 7.03
N ALA A 366 11.93 -11.04 8.33
CA ALA A 366 10.69 -11.49 8.92
C ALA A 366 9.79 -10.28 9.28
N LEU A 367 8.53 -10.31 8.83
CA LEU A 367 7.56 -9.25 9.11
C LEU A 367 6.76 -9.57 10.38
N LYS A 368 7.06 -8.86 11.47
CA LYS A 368 6.42 -9.06 12.78
C LYS A 368 4.91 -8.86 12.74
N ASP A 369 4.23 -9.43 13.74
CA ASP A 369 2.83 -9.15 14.01
C ASP A 369 2.69 -8.24 15.24
N ALA A 370 2.31 -6.97 15.03
CA ALA A 370 2.08 -6.02 16.12
C ALA A 370 0.88 -6.38 17.00
N PHE A 371 -0.07 -7.19 16.53
CA PHE A 371 -1.13 -7.72 17.39
C PHE A 371 -0.54 -8.68 18.44
N LEU A 372 0.36 -9.57 18.02
CA LEU A 372 1.02 -10.53 18.91
C LEU A 372 1.87 -9.82 19.97
N GLU A 373 2.66 -8.82 19.58
CA GLU A 373 3.44 -8.00 20.52
C GLU A 373 2.54 -7.25 21.53
N ARG A 374 1.44 -6.65 21.06
CA ARG A 374 0.48 -5.97 21.94
C ARG A 374 -0.19 -6.94 22.91
N ALA A 375 -0.60 -8.11 22.45
CA ALA A 375 -1.21 -9.15 23.28
C ALA A 375 -0.25 -9.65 24.37
N ALA A 376 1.03 -9.83 24.05
CA ALA A 376 2.04 -10.24 25.03
C ALA A 376 2.33 -9.16 26.08
N ARG A 377 2.29 -7.87 25.70
CA ARG A 377 2.56 -6.74 26.62
C ARG A 377 1.36 -6.35 27.48
N ALA A 378 0.13 -6.56 26.99
CA ALA A 378 -1.08 -6.16 27.69
C ALA A 378 -1.17 -6.72 29.12
N ALA A 379 -1.69 -5.94 30.06
CA ALA A 379 -2.04 -6.43 31.39
C ALA A 379 -3.39 -7.17 31.30
N PRO A 380 -3.49 -8.43 31.76
CA PRO A 380 -4.73 -9.18 31.67
C PRO A 380 -5.76 -8.61 32.63
N ALA A 381 -6.95 -8.23 32.13
CA ALA A 381 -8.08 -7.80 32.95
C ALA A 381 -9.01 -8.97 33.28
N THR A 382 -9.04 -9.99 32.41
CA THR A 382 -9.83 -11.21 32.58
C THR A 382 -8.96 -12.46 32.49
N GLU A 383 -9.48 -13.59 32.96
CA GLU A 383 -8.81 -14.90 32.82
C GLU A 383 -8.53 -15.24 31.34
N ARG A 384 -9.47 -14.93 30.45
CA ARG A 384 -9.30 -15.09 28.99
C ARG A 384 -8.15 -14.24 28.45
N ASP A 385 -7.95 -13.03 28.97
CA ASP A 385 -6.81 -12.19 28.59
C ASP A 385 -5.50 -12.78 29.12
N GLY A 386 -5.54 -13.45 30.27
CA GLY A 386 -4.42 -14.23 30.80
C GLY A 386 -3.98 -15.34 29.83
N PHE A 387 -4.92 -16.15 29.35
CA PHE A 387 -4.63 -17.19 28.35
C PHE A 387 -4.12 -16.62 27.02
N ARG A 388 -4.73 -15.53 26.53
CA ARG A 388 -4.28 -14.85 25.29
C ARG A 388 -2.86 -14.33 25.42
N LYS A 389 -2.54 -13.72 26.56
CA LYS A 389 -1.18 -13.24 26.85
C LYS A 389 -0.18 -14.38 26.91
N ALA A 390 -0.49 -15.47 27.60
CA ALA A 390 0.39 -16.63 27.72
C ALA A 390 0.71 -17.21 26.33
N ALA A 391 -0.32 -17.45 25.52
CA ALA A 391 -0.15 -17.92 24.13
C ALA A 391 0.69 -16.95 23.28
N ALA A 392 0.48 -15.64 23.42
CA ALA A 392 1.26 -14.65 22.69
C ALA A 392 2.74 -14.64 23.10
N VAL A 393 3.03 -14.79 24.39
CA VAL A 393 4.40 -14.89 24.91
C VAL A 393 5.08 -16.17 24.41
N ASP A 394 4.39 -17.31 24.43
CA ASP A 394 4.94 -18.58 23.95
C ASP A 394 5.26 -18.52 22.45
N LEU A 395 4.36 -17.99 21.61
CA LEU A 395 4.59 -17.82 20.18
C LEU A 395 5.77 -16.87 19.89
N LEU A 396 5.92 -15.78 20.65
CA LEU A 396 7.05 -14.87 20.50
C LEU A 396 8.38 -15.52 20.92
N ARG A 397 8.36 -16.39 21.94
CA ARG A 397 9.54 -17.19 22.32
C ARG A 397 9.93 -18.15 21.21
N GLU A 398 8.98 -18.95 20.69
CA GLU A 398 9.23 -19.86 19.57
C GLU A 398 9.76 -19.13 18.34
N ARG A 399 9.19 -17.95 18.02
CA ARG A 399 9.70 -17.11 16.94
C ARG A 399 11.15 -16.72 17.16
N ALA A 400 11.50 -16.26 18.36
CA ALA A 400 12.88 -15.87 18.67
C ALA A 400 13.86 -17.03 18.52
N GLU A 401 13.47 -18.24 18.97
CA GLU A 401 14.27 -19.45 18.82
C GLU A 401 14.53 -19.79 17.34
N VAL A 402 13.51 -19.73 16.49
CA VAL A 402 13.65 -19.92 15.03
C VAL A 402 14.59 -18.89 14.41
N LEU A 403 14.45 -17.61 14.78
CA LEU A 403 15.30 -16.54 14.25
C LEU A 403 16.77 -16.73 14.65
N GLU A 404 17.03 -17.17 15.89
CA GLU A 404 18.39 -17.52 16.33
C GLU A 404 18.94 -18.74 15.59
N GLN A 405 18.12 -19.75 15.31
CA GLN A 405 18.55 -20.88 14.47
C GLN A 405 18.97 -20.44 13.06
N ILE A 406 18.24 -19.49 12.46
CA ILE A 406 18.63 -18.91 11.16
C ILE A 406 19.92 -18.10 11.27
N ARG A 407 20.14 -17.34 12.36
CA ARG A 407 21.40 -16.65 12.61
C ARG A 407 22.58 -17.61 12.76
N HIS A 408 22.41 -18.67 13.54
CA HIS A 408 23.43 -19.72 13.71
C HIS A 408 23.75 -20.45 12.41
N ALA A 409 22.78 -20.55 11.49
CA ALA A 409 22.99 -21.07 10.15
C ALA A 409 23.79 -20.14 9.21
N GLY A 410 24.18 -18.95 9.67
CA GLY A 410 24.90 -17.94 8.88
C GLY A 410 23.99 -16.96 8.12
N GLY A 411 22.69 -16.95 8.41
CA GLY A 411 21.75 -15.99 7.86
C GLY A 411 21.78 -14.64 8.59
N PHE A 412 21.72 -13.55 7.85
CA PHE A 412 21.46 -12.21 8.38
C PHE A 412 19.97 -12.09 8.65
N VAL A 413 19.57 -11.89 9.90
CA VAL A 413 18.16 -11.88 10.29
C VAL A 413 17.71 -10.48 10.66
N ILE A 414 16.65 -10.03 10.01
CA ILE A 414 15.88 -8.83 10.31
C ILE A 414 14.51 -9.26 10.80
N ASP A 415 14.07 -8.71 11.93
CA ASP A 415 12.74 -8.92 12.48
C ASP A 415 12.16 -7.55 12.83
N ALA A 416 11.24 -7.06 12.01
CA ALA A 416 10.71 -5.70 12.13
C ALA A 416 9.21 -5.66 11.82
N GLU A 417 8.53 -4.63 12.34
CA GLU A 417 7.14 -4.34 11.98
C GLU A 417 7.02 -4.06 10.46
N PRO A 418 5.95 -4.50 9.80
CA PRO A 418 5.71 -4.25 8.38
C PRO A 418 5.92 -2.79 7.97
N GLY A 419 5.41 -1.82 8.74
CA GLY A 419 5.63 -0.39 8.50
C GLY A 419 7.11 0.06 8.50
N ALA A 420 7.97 -0.65 9.23
CA ALA A 420 9.36 -0.30 9.48
C ALA A 420 10.39 -1.22 8.79
N ILE A 421 9.95 -2.20 7.99
CA ILE A 421 10.82 -3.24 7.42
C ILE A 421 11.84 -2.72 6.39
N THR A 422 11.54 -1.61 5.71
CA THR A 422 12.36 -1.16 4.56
C THR A 422 13.78 -0.71 4.94
N PRO A 423 14.01 0.22 5.90
CA PRO A 423 15.37 0.64 6.24
C PRO A 423 16.27 -0.50 6.76
N PRO A 424 15.81 -1.41 7.65
CA PRO A 424 16.58 -2.59 8.05
C PRO A 424 17.00 -3.46 6.87
N VAL A 425 16.12 -3.71 5.90
CA VAL A 425 16.43 -4.52 4.70
C VAL A 425 17.52 -3.87 3.85
N ILE A 426 17.45 -2.55 3.65
CA ILE A 426 18.49 -1.80 2.93
C ILE A 426 19.81 -1.86 3.71
N ASN A 427 19.78 -1.69 5.03
CA ASN A 427 20.97 -1.78 5.87
C ASN A 427 21.62 -3.16 5.80
N GLY A 428 20.83 -4.23 5.86
CA GLY A 428 21.32 -5.60 5.73
C GLY A 428 21.96 -5.86 4.37
N TYR A 429 21.36 -5.38 3.28
CA TYR A 429 21.98 -5.42 1.96
C TYR A 429 23.32 -4.67 1.91
N LEU A 430 23.37 -3.44 2.44
CA LEU A 430 24.59 -2.65 2.47
C LEU A 430 25.68 -3.31 3.33
N GLU A 431 25.31 -3.90 4.46
CA GLU A 431 26.24 -4.64 5.33
C GLU A 431 26.83 -5.86 4.62
N VAL A 432 26.02 -6.61 3.89
CA VAL A 432 26.48 -7.77 3.11
C VAL A 432 27.45 -7.34 2.00
N VAL A 433 27.07 -6.34 1.21
CA VAL A 433 27.88 -5.88 0.06
C VAL A 433 29.16 -5.21 0.54
N LEU A 434 29.10 -4.37 1.57
CA LEU A 434 30.27 -3.64 2.08
C LEU A 434 31.15 -4.49 3.00
N GLY A 435 30.62 -5.57 3.55
CA GLY A 435 31.37 -6.56 4.32
C GLY A 435 32.17 -7.54 3.46
N GLY A 436 32.03 -7.50 2.13
CA GLY A 436 32.74 -8.42 1.22
C GLY A 436 32.30 -9.88 1.38
N LEU A 437 31.02 -10.09 1.70
CA LEU A 437 30.48 -11.42 2.00
C LEU A 437 29.99 -12.19 0.77
N LEU A 438 29.94 -11.54 -0.40
CA LEU A 438 29.47 -12.13 -1.66
C LEU A 438 30.60 -12.66 -2.52
#